data_AF-A0A970KMD7-F1
#
_entry.id   AF-A0A970KMD7-F1
#
_cell.length_a   1.000
_cell.length_b   1.000
_cell.length_c   1.000
_cell.angle_alpha   90.00
_cell.angle_beta   90.00
_cell.angle_gamma   90.00
#
_symmetry.space_group_name_H-M   'P 1'
#
loop_
_entity.id
_entity.type
_entity.pdbx_description
1 polymer ?
#
loop_
_entity_poly.entity_id
_entity_poly.type
_entity_poly.pdbx_seq_one_letter_code
_entity_poly.pdbx_strand_id
1 'polypeptide(L)'
;MENKKGLLIISTISMLILLTVAIFFPRKPAEAENIQYLKAMEQIADTQLGKLSPTAQVDMSVFLDTAIPYLTFEHGEDASKVALKQGYVKSIEKEALRRNDALEILFGIAGVRIPKNTDLLEIAKRLEIITDKDKSLHENNKLSASEACYLIVNTRRAWYNTLENDTSKKEINALHYYFTASDFVFSEDGRILWYNDEGGALNALNTQDGSFSVITKPEEPERETYPENDNMKVLNI
;
A
#
# COMPACT_ATOMS: atom_id res chain seq x y z
N MET A 1 -0.29 -77.29 4.25
CA MET A 1 -1.41 -76.45 3.76
C MET A 1 -1.59 -75.32 4.77
N GLU A 2 -0.88 -74.22 4.54
CA GLU A 2 -1.38 -72.93 4.03
C GLU A 2 -1.41 -71.93 5.19
N ASN A 3 -0.38 -71.11 5.34
CA ASN A 3 -0.25 -69.73 4.83
C ASN A 3 -1.26 -68.74 5.42
N LYS A 4 -0.77 -67.88 6.34
CA LYS A 4 -0.82 -66.41 6.21
C LYS A 4 0.10 -65.77 7.24
N LYS A 5 1.37 -65.61 6.84
CA LYS A 5 2.29 -64.61 7.40
C LYS A 5 1.86 -63.22 6.93
N GLY A 6 2.01 -62.24 7.81
CA GLY A 6 2.41 -60.88 7.41
C GLY A 6 1.30 -59.97 6.94
N LEU A 7 0.52 -59.39 7.86
CA LEU A 7 -0.10 -58.09 7.63
C LEU A 7 -0.61 -57.50 8.95
N LEU A 8 0.28 -56.98 9.81
CA LEU A 8 -0.13 -56.08 10.92
C LEU A 8 1.05 -55.46 11.70
N ILE A 9 2.18 -55.15 11.05
CA ILE A 9 3.24 -54.31 11.66
C ILE A 9 3.89 -53.44 10.56
N ILE A 10 3.09 -52.67 9.81
CA ILE A 10 3.62 -51.64 8.89
C ILE A 10 2.91 -50.28 9.05
N SER A 11 1.78 -50.17 9.75
CA SER A 11 1.08 -48.87 9.85
C SER A 11 1.58 -47.94 10.97
N THR A 12 2.26 -48.44 12.01
CA THR A 12 2.66 -47.60 13.17
C THR A 12 4.06 -47.02 13.09
N ILE A 13 4.98 -47.59 12.28
CA ILE A 13 6.34 -47.04 12.11
C ILE A 13 6.35 -45.85 11.13
N SER A 14 5.45 -45.82 10.14
CA SER A 14 5.37 -44.73 9.16
C SER A 14 4.94 -43.39 9.76
N MET A 15 4.18 -43.39 10.86
CA MET A 15 3.68 -42.15 11.48
C MET A 15 4.76 -41.48 12.37
N LEU A 16 5.70 -42.24 12.92
CA LEU A 16 6.79 -41.70 13.75
C LEU A 16 7.94 -41.12 12.90
N ILE A 17 8.16 -41.66 11.69
CA ILE A 17 9.15 -41.12 10.73
C ILE A 17 8.63 -39.80 10.12
N LEU A 18 7.32 -39.68 9.86
CA LEU A 18 6.71 -38.42 9.40
C LEU A 18 6.75 -37.31 10.47
N LEU A 19 6.67 -37.66 11.75
CA LEU A 19 6.74 -36.67 12.84
C LEU A 19 8.17 -36.20 13.16
N THR A 20 9.18 -37.05 12.95
CA THR A 20 10.59 -36.67 13.19
C THR A 20 11.19 -35.82 12.06
N VAL A 21 10.71 -35.99 10.81
CA VAL A 21 11.07 -35.11 9.68
C VAL A 21 10.55 -33.67 9.88
N ALA A 22 9.42 -33.48 10.58
CA ALA A 22 8.93 -32.13 10.89
C ALA A 22 9.77 -31.37 11.94
N ILE A 23 10.57 -32.08 12.74
CA ILE A 23 11.33 -31.49 13.87
C ILE A 23 12.80 -31.23 13.48
N PHE A 24 13.36 -31.97 12.51
CA PHE A 24 14.78 -31.90 12.15
C PHE A 24 15.13 -31.10 10.90
N PHE A 25 14.14 -30.68 10.10
CA PHE A 25 14.41 -29.79 8.97
C PHE A 25 14.22 -28.34 9.42
N PRO A 26 15.28 -27.50 9.47
CA PRO A 26 15.08 -26.07 9.58
C PRO A 26 14.22 -25.65 8.39
N ARG A 27 13.03 -25.09 8.66
CA ARG A 27 12.20 -24.42 7.63
C ARG A 27 13.13 -23.55 6.81
N LYS A 28 13.20 -23.83 5.50
CA LYS A 28 14.05 -23.04 4.61
C LYS A 28 13.62 -21.57 4.71
N PRO A 29 14.55 -20.61 4.69
CA PRO A 29 14.21 -19.17 4.76
C PRO A 29 13.20 -18.75 3.67
N ALA A 30 13.21 -19.43 2.52
CA ALA A 30 12.27 -19.18 1.41
C ALA A 30 10.79 -19.48 1.74
N GLU A 31 10.47 -20.36 2.70
CA GLU A 31 9.07 -20.61 3.10
C GLU A 31 8.54 -19.50 4.01
N ALA A 32 9.38 -18.93 4.89
CA ALA A 32 8.99 -17.88 5.80
C ALA A 32 8.76 -16.54 5.07
N GLU A 33 9.61 -16.22 4.09
CA GLU A 33 9.48 -15.05 3.19
C GLU A 33 8.17 -15.12 2.40
N ASN A 34 7.78 -16.32 1.94
CA ASN A 34 6.54 -16.52 1.20
C ASN A 34 5.29 -16.32 2.08
N ILE A 35 5.33 -16.75 3.35
CA ILE A 35 4.17 -16.61 4.27
C ILE A 35 3.83 -15.15 4.55
N GLN A 36 4.83 -14.29 4.78
CA GLN A 36 4.57 -12.87 5.06
C GLN A 36 4.03 -12.11 3.84
N TYR A 37 4.48 -12.46 2.63
CA TYR A 37 3.95 -11.88 1.40
C TYR A 37 2.50 -12.30 1.18
N LEU A 38 2.17 -13.58 1.40
CA LEU A 38 0.78 -14.06 1.33
C LEU A 38 -0.12 -13.37 2.38
N LYS A 39 0.35 -13.17 3.61
CA LYS A 39 -0.38 -12.43 4.64
C LYS A 39 -0.63 -10.96 4.26
N ALA A 40 0.27 -10.34 3.51
CA ALA A 40 0.05 -9.00 3.00
C ALA A 40 -1.02 -9.00 1.89
N MET A 41 -0.98 -9.97 0.98
CA MET A 41 -2.02 -10.14 -0.03
C MET A 41 -3.40 -10.35 0.59
N GLU A 42 -3.50 -11.16 1.67
CA GLU A 42 -4.76 -11.39 2.40
C GLU A 42 -5.38 -10.09 2.93
N GLN A 43 -4.57 -9.10 3.32
CA GLN A 43 -5.05 -7.81 3.85
C GLN A 43 -5.64 -6.89 2.80
N ILE A 44 -5.35 -7.12 1.52
CA ILE A 44 -5.85 -6.32 0.38
C ILE A 44 -6.48 -7.22 -0.69
N ALA A 45 -7.00 -8.38 -0.27
CA ALA A 45 -7.54 -9.43 -1.14
C ALA A 45 -8.80 -9.00 -1.92
N ASP A 46 -9.46 -7.93 -1.50
CA ASP A 46 -10.60 -7.31 -2.16
C ASP A 46 -10.18 -6.41 -3.36
N THR A 47 -8.93 -5.97 -3.40
CA THR A 47 -8.39 -5.13 -4.47
C THR A 47 -7.99 -5.94 -5.72
N GLN A 48 -7.82 -5.27 -6.87
CA GLN A 48 -7.35 -5.94 -8.10
C GLN A 48 -5.99 -6.59 -7.91
N LEU A 49 -5.05 -5.89 -7.26
CA LEU A 49 -3.72 -6.39 -6.97
C LEU A 49 -3.74 -7.66 -6.09
N GLY A 50 -4.54 -7.65 -5.01
CA GLY A 50 -4.64 -8.79 -4.09
C GLY A 50 -5.28 -10.05 -4.70
N LYS A 51 -5.99 -9.90 -5.82
CA LYS A 51 -6.61 -11.01 -6.57
C LYS A 51 -5.69 -11.64 -7.61
N LEU A 52 -4.53 -11.04 -7.91
CA LEU A 52 -3.58 -11.59 -8.86
C LEU A 52 -2.90 -12.86 -8.31
N SER A 53 -2.35 -13.68 -9.22
CA SER A 53 -1.43 -14.75 -8.81
C SER A 53 -0.23 -14.13 -8.07
N PRO A 54 0.26 -14.71 -6.96
CA PRO A 54 1.37 -14.17 -6.17
C PRO A 54 2.62 -13.82 -6.98
N THR A 55 2.87 -14.55 -8.07
CA THR A 55 4.05 -14.40 -8.96
C THR A 55 3.79 -13.53 -10.19
N ALA A 56 2.55 -13.05 -10.40
CA ALA A 56 2.21 -12.19 -11.53
C ALA A 56 3.00 -10.89 -11.46
N GLN A 57 3.47 -10.42 -12.62
CA GLN A 57 4.11 -9.12 -12.72
C GLN A 57 3.06 -8.02 -12.62
N VAL A 58 3.42 -6.92 -11.96
CA VAL A 58 2.47 -5.84 -11.62
C VAL A 58 2.73 -4.62 -12.49
N ASP A 59 1.69 -4.13 -13.14
CA ASP A 59 1.72 -2.85 -13.86
C ASP A 59 1.50 -1.68 -12.88
N MET A 60 2.05 -0.51 -13.20
CA MET A 60 1.96 0.67 -12.34
C MET A 60 0.51 1.08 -12.03
N SER A 61 -0.41 0.99 -12.99
CA SER A 61 -1.82 1.35 -12.74
C SER A 61 -2.47 0.44 -11.70
N VAL A 62 -2.25 -0.87 -11.78
CA VAL A 62 -2.78 -1.84 -10.80
C VAL A 62 -2.19 -1.59 -9.42
N PHE A 63 -0.90 -1.23 -9.37
CA PHE A 63 -0.26 -0.83 -8.11
C PHE A 63 -0.90 0.41 -7.50
N LEU A 64 -1.11 1.46 -8.30
CA LEU A 64 -1.70 2.73 -7.86
C LEU A 64 -3.15 2.59 -7.41
N ASP A 65 -3.97 1.83 -8.16
CA ASP A 65 -5.37 1.55 -7.84
C ASP A 65 -5.55 0.86 -6.48
N THR A 66 -4.53 0.14 -6.01
CA THR A 66 -4.50 -0.42 -4.66
C THR A 66 -3.81 0.52 -3.67
N ALA A 67 -2.62 1.04 -4.00
CA ALA A 67 -1.79 1.78 -3.05
C ALA A 67 -2.44 3.09 -2.60
N ILE A 68 -3.04 3.85 -3.52
CA ILE A 68 -3.65 5.15 -3.19
C ILE A 68 -4.83 4.96 -2.25
N PRO A 69 -5.89 4.19 -2.58
CA PRO A 69 -7.02 4.05 -1.67
C PRO A 69 -6.68 3.30 -0.37
N TYR A 70 -5.61 2.50 -0.34
CA TYR A 70 -5.22 1.77 0.86
C TYR A 70 -4.36 2.58 1.83
N LEU A 71 -3.60 3.55 1.32
CA LEU A 71 -2.68 4.39 2.10
C LEU A 71 -3.18 5.83 2.30
N THR A 72 -4.10 6.26 1.46
CA THR A 72 -4.80 7.54 1.52
C THR A 72 -6.30 7.27 1.69
N PHE A 73 -7.11 8.32 1.83
CA PHE A 73 -8.57 8.17 1.85
C PHE A 73 -9.18 8.74 0.57
N GLU A 74 -8.36 8.96 -0.45
CA GLU A 74 -8.83 9.32 -1.78
C GLU A 74 -9.55 8.11 -2.39
N HIS A 75 -10.89 8.14 -2.32
CA HIS A 75 -11.77 7.11 -2.86
C HIS A 75 -12.63 7.68 -3.99
N GLY A 76 -12.90 6.88 -5.02
CA GLY A 76 -13.85 7.23 -6.09
C GLY A 76 -13.29 8.07 -7.24
N GLU A 77 -12.12 8.70 -7.08
CA GLU A 77 -11.34 9.24 -8.20
C GLU A 77 -10.41 8.16 -8.78
N ASP A 78 -10.08 8.28 -10.07
CA ASP A 78 -9.11 7.42 -10.75
C ASP A 78 -7.72 7.59 -10.11
N ALA A 79 -7.15 6.50 -9.59
CA ALA A 79 -5.91 6.56 -8.81
C ALA A 79 -4.72 7.02 -9.66
N SER A 80 -4.71 6.75 -10.97
CA SER A 80 -3.66 7.25 -11.86
C SER A 80 -3.72 8.76 -12.02
N LYS A 81 -4.93 9.34 -12.08
CA LYS A 81 -5.10 10.81 -12.10
C LYS A 81 -4.65 11.43 -10.78
N VAL A 82 -5.02 10.84 -9.66
CA VAL A 82 -4.55 11.25 -8.32
C VAL A 82 -3.03 11.24 -8.27
N ALA A 83 -2.39 10.14 -8.70
CA ALA A 83 -0.94 9.99 -8.65
C ALA A 83 -0.21 11.10 -9.42
N LEU A 84 -0.73 11.47 -10.59
CA LEU A 84 -0.19 12.56 -11.41
C LEU A 84 -0.42 13.93 -10.77
N LYS A 85 -1.65 14.19 -10.29
CA LYS A 85 -2.05 15.46 -9.67
C LYS A 85 -1.24 15.76 -8.41
N GLN A 86 -1.04 14.76 -7.56
CA GLN A 86 -0.25 14.88 -6.32
C GLN A 86 1.26 14.78 -6.58
N GLY A 87 1.68 14.44 -7.80
CA GLY A 87 3.08 14.33 -8.18
C GLY A 87 3.79 13.10 -7.61
N TYR A 88 3.06 12.06 -7.20
CA TYR A 88 3.63 10.77 -6.79
C TYR A 88 4.33 10.07 -7.97
N VAL A 89 3.85 10.33 -9.18
CA VAL A 89 4.46 9.88 -10.45
C VAL A 89 4.49 11.01 -11.46
N LYS A 90 5.45 10.96 -12.39
CA LYS A 90 5.53 11.91 -13.52
C LYS A 90 4.71 11.45 -14.73
N SER A 91 4.55 10.15 -14.88
CA SER A 91 3.84 9.50 -15.97
C SER A 91 3.40 8.11 -15.55
N ILE A 92 2.32 7.61 -16.15
CA ILE A 92 1.87 6.23 -15.96
C ILE A 92 2.55 5.35 -16.99
N GLU A 93 3.51 4.56 -16.52
CA GLU A 93 4.25 3.64 -17.38
C GLU A 93 3.47 2.35 -17.63
N LYS A 94 3.65 1.78 -18.82
CA LYS A 94 3.05 0.49 -19.22
C LYS A 94 3.94 -0.71 -18.89
N GLU A 95 5.16 -0.45 -18.42
CA GLU A 95 6.07 -1.52 -18.03
C GLU A 95 5.75 -2.05 -16.64
N ALA A 96 6.13 -3.31 -16.41
CA ALA A 96 6.04 -3.91 -15.09
C ALA A 96 6.88 -3.12 -14.09
N LEU A 97 6.25 -2.76 -12.98
CA LEU A 97 6.79 -1.91 -11.94
C LEU A 97 8.01 -2.56 -11.27
N ARG A 98 9.10 -1.81 -11.13
CA ARG A 98 10.27 -2.27 -10.37
C ARG A 98 10.19 -1.78 -8.94
N ARG A 99 10.98 -2.42 -8.08
CA ARG A 99 11.04 -2.08 -6.64
C ARG A 99 11.32 -0.60 -6.38
N ASN A 100 12.30 0.01 -7.04
CA ASN A 100 12.60 1.42 -6.83
C ASN A 100 11.44 2.33 -7.20
N ASP A 101 10.78 2.06 -8.32
CA ASP A 101 9.63 2.86 -8.78
C ASP A 101 8.48 2.76 -7.78
N ALA A 102 8.20 1.55 -7.29
CA ALA A 102 7.20 1.33 -6.23
C ALA A 102 7.56 2.05 -4.93
N LEU A 103 8.82 2.00 -4.48
CA LEU A 103 9.24 2.70 -3.27
C LEU A 103 9.19 4.22 -3.44
N GLU A 104 9.55 4.76 -4.59
CA GLU A 104 9.44 6.21 -4.86
C GLU A 104 7.98 6.67 -4.76
N ILE A 105 7.05 5.92 -5.35
CA ILE A 105 5.61 6.15 -5.23
C ILE A 105 5.17 6.08 -3.76
N LEU A 106 5.51 4.99 -3.06
CA LEU A 106 5.10 4.77 -1.67
C LEU A 106 5.67 5.83 -0.73
N PHE A 107 6.91 6.27 -0.96
CA PHE A 107 7.52 7.37 -0.21
C PHE A 107 6.85 8.71 -0.51
N GLY A 108 6.47 8.96 -1.76
CA GLY A 108 5.66 10.12 -2.14
C GLY A 108 4.33 10.16 -1.39
N ILE A 109 3.56 9.08 -1.46
CA ILE A 109 2.29 8.91 -0.71
C ILE A 109 2.55 9.05 0.79
N ALA A 110 3.67 8.48 1.27
CA ALA A 110 4.04 8.51 2.68
C ALA A 110 4.61 9.87 3.16
N GLY A 111 4.73 10.87 2.28
CA GLY A 111 5.39 12.13 2.61
C GLY A 111 6.84 11.95 3.11
N VAL A 112 7.49 10.86 2.72
CA VAL A 112 8.88 10.55 3.11
C VAL A 112 9.82 11.39 2.27
N ARG A 113 10.67 12.16 2.94
CA ARG A 113 11.70 12.96 2.24
C ARG A 113 12.80 12.05 1.72
N ILE A 114 12.99 12.03 0.41
CA ILE A 114 14.08 11.31 -0.26
C ILE A 114 15.26 12.27 -0.47
N PRO A 115 16.39 12.14 0.27
CA PRO A 115 17.58 12.96 0.03
C PRO A 115 18.22 12.58 -1.31
N LYS A 116 18.86 13.55 -1.98
CA LYS A 116 19.56 13.30 -3.24
C LYS A 116 20.59 12.18 -3.09
N ASN A 117 20.68 11.31 -4.10
CA ASN A 117 21.63 10.19 -4.18
C ASN A 117 21.50 9.15 -3.06
N THR A 118 20.34 9.05 -2.41
CA THR A 118 20.09 8.03 -1.39
C THR A 118 19.56 6.75 -2.04
N ASP A 119 20.04 5.60 -1.58
CA ASP A 119 19.47 4.32 -1.97
C ASP A 119 18.07 4.15 -1.33
N LEU A 120 17.05 3.96 -2.17
CA LEU A 120 15.68 3.77 -1.70
C LEU A 120 15.53 2.50 -0.85
N LEU A 121 16.36 1.47 -1.08
CA LEU A 121 16.37 0.27 -0.25
C LEU A 121 16.79 0.60 1.19
N GLU A 122 17.81 1.44 1.38
CA GLU A 122 18.28 1.84 2.71
C GLU A 122 17.22 2.65 3.47
N ILE A 123 16.46 3.50 2.76
CA ILE A 123 15.30 4.20 3.35
C ILE A 123 14.23 3.19 3.76
N ALA A 124 13.86 2.26 2.87
CA ALA A 124 12.84 1.25 3.17
C ALA A 124 13.21 0.36 4.36
N LYS A 125 14.51 0.02 4.50
CA LYS A 125 15.01 -0.73 5.66
C LYS A 125 14.90 0.05 6.96
N ARG A 126 15.26 1.33 6.95
CA ARG A 126 15.18 2.20 8.13
C ARG A 126 13.74 2.44 8.58
N LEU A 127 12.80 2.46 7.63
CA LEU A 127 11.36 2.53 7.88
C LEU A 127 10.72 1.18 8.21
N GLU A 128 11.50 0.09 8.26
CA GLU A 128 11.02 -1.27 8.50
C GLU A 128 9.96 -1.75 7.47
N ILE A 129 9.99 -1.18 6.26
CA ILE A 129 9.14 -1.61 5.14
C ILE A 129 9.71 -2.87 4.50
N ILE A 130 11.03 -2.90 4.36
CA ILE A 130 11.83 -4.05 3.89
C ILE A 130 12.80 -4.41 5.01
N THR A 131 13.10 -5.69 5.19
CA THR A 131 14.03 -6.22 6.17
C THR A 131 15.13 -7.02 5.50
N ASP A 132 16.16 -7.41 6.26
CA ASP A 132 17.25 -8.26 5.74
C ASP A 132 16.79 -9.67 5.33
N LYS A 133 15.56 -10.06 5.70
CA LYS A 133 14.98 -11.36 5.34
C LYS A 133 14.32 -11.34 3.95
N ASP A 134 14.04 -10.15 3.41
CA ASP A 134 13.27 -9.95 2.18
C ASP A 134 14.21 -9.92 0.97
N LYS A 135 14.92 -11.02 0.76
CA LYS A 135 16.02 -11.10 -0.19
C LYS A 135 15.59 -10.78 -1.61
N SER A 136 14.37 -11.17 -1.98
CA SER A 136 13.83 -10.88 -3.32
C SER A 136 13.68 -9.37 -3.60
N LEU A 137 13.55 -8.57 -2.54
CA LEU A 137 13.43 -7.12 -2.58
C LEU A 137 14.76 -6.37 -2.39
N HIS A 138 15.91 -7.06 -2.31
CA HIS A 138 17.21 -6.35 -2.16
C HIS A 138 17.75 -5.84 -3.51
N GLU A 139 17.26 -6.39 -4.62
CA GLU A 139 17.62 -5.96 -5.97
C GLU A 139 16.51 -5.09 -6.57
N ASN A 140 16.84 -4.27 -7.57
CA ASN A 140 15.85 -3.46 -8.29
C ASN A 140 15.14 -4.26 -9.42
N ASN A 141 14.54 -5.38 -9.03
CA ASN A 141 13.83 -6.27 -9.93
C ASN A 141 12.38 -5.83 -10.14
N LYS A 142 11.74 -6.40 -11.17
CA LYS A 142 10.30 -6.26 -11.38
C LYS A 142 9.55 -6.95 -10.24
N LEU A 143 8.51 -6.31 -9.74
CA LEU A 143 7.74 -6.81 -8.62
C LEU A 143 6.76 -7.88 -9.05
N SER A 144 6.70 -8.95 -8.25
CA SER A 144 5.55 -9.83 -8.22
C SER A 144 4.38 -9.21 -7.44
N ALA A 145 3.16 -9.70 -7.66
CA ALA A 145 1.97 -9.24 -6.95
C ALA A 145 2.11 -9.37 -5.43
N SER A 146 2.72 -10.46 -4.96
CA SER A 146 2.91 -10.70 -3.53
C SER A 146 3.89 -9.72 -2.88
N GLU A 147 4.95 -9.36 -3.60
CA GLU A 147 5.92 -8.33 -3.18
C GLU A 147 5.31 -6.93 -3.21
N ALA A 148 4.56 -6.59 -4.26
CA ALA A 148 3.86 -5.32 -4.36
C ALA A 148 2.87 -5.13 -3.21
N CYS A 149 2.07 -6.17 -2.90
CA CYS A 149 1.17 -6.17 -1.75
C CYS A 149 1.93 -5.96 -0.44
N TYR A 150 3.04 -6.67 -0.27
CA TYR A 150 3.89 -6.56 0.91
C TYR A 150 4.41 -5.15 1.12
N LEU A 151 4.92 -4.50 0.07
CA LEU A 151 5.41 -3.12 0.15
C LEU A 151 4.30 -2.14 0.56
N ILE A 152 3.09 -2.26 -0.01
CA ILE A 152 1.94 -1.40 0.34
C ILE A 152 1.55 -1.60 1.81
N VAL A 153 1.34 -2.84 2.24
CA VAL A 153 0.90 -3.17 3.61
C VAL A 153 1.95 -2.75 4.65
N ASN A 154 3.23 -3.00 4.37
CA ASN A 154 4.28 -2.61 5.30
C ASN A 154 4.51 -1.09 5.32
N THR A 155 4.27 -0.38 4.22
CA THR A 155 4.25 1.09 4.23
C THR A 155 3.18 1.60 5.20
N ARG A 156 1.96 1.06 5.13
CA ARG A 156 0.89 1.40 6.09
C ARG A 156 1.27 1.07 7.53
N ARG A 157 1.95 -0.07 7.76
CA ARG A 157 2.43 -0.44 9.10
C ARG A 157 3.51 0.53 9.61
N ALA A 158 4.47 0.91 8.77
CA ALA A 158 5.50 1.87 9.12
C ALA A 158 4.91 3.23 9.52
N TRP A 159 3.84 3.63 8.84
CA TRP A 159 3.01 4.78 9.20
C TRP A 159 2.39 4.64 10.59
N TYR A 160 1.64 3.56 10.86
CA TYR A 160 1.02 3.35 12.17
C TYR A 160 2.04 3.31 13.30
N ASN A 161 3.15 2.60 13.11
CA ASN A 161 4.25 2.55 14.07
C ASN A 161 4.81 3.95 14.35
N THR A 162 4.83 4.86 13.37
CA THR A 162 5.28 6.24 13.57
C THR A 162 4.29 7.04 14.41
N LEU A 163 2.98 6.84 14.20
CA LEU A 163 1.93 7.49 14.98
C LEU A 163 1.91 7.02 16.44
N GLU A 164 2.05 5.71 16.68
CA GLU A 164 1.97 5.13 18.02
C GLU A 164 3.19 5.44 18.91
N ASN A 165 4.34 5.75 18.32
CA ASN A 165 5.60 5.84 19.08
C ASN A 165 5.87 7.21 19.76
N ASP A 166 4.99 8.22 19.66
CA ASP A 166 5.02 9.55 20.34
C ASP A 166 6.38 10.30 20.38
N THR A 167 7.38 9.83 19.63
CA THR A 167 8.76 10.32 19.63
C THR A 167 9.25 10.43 18.21
N SER A 168 8.96 11.57 17.59
CA SER A 168 9.81 12.24 16.59
C SER A 168 10.54 11.38 15.55
N LYS A 169 10.01 10.24 15.06
CA LYS A 169 10.55 9.57 13.88
C LYS A 169 10.18 10.42 12.66
N LYS A 170 10.96 11.49 12.46
CA LYS A 170 10.81 12.59 11.47
C LYS A 170 10.84 12.13 10.00
N GLU A 171 10.78 10.84 9.74
CA GLU A 171 10.97 10.29 8.39
C GLU A 171 9.67 10.18 7.61
N ILE A 172 8.54 9.95 8.30
CA ILE A 172 7.20 9.92 7.72
C ILE A 172 6.43 11.14 8.22
N ASN A 173 5.82 11.90 7.32
CA ASN A 173 5.08 13.12 7.68
C ASN A 173 3.65 12.80 8.11
N ALA A 174 3.44 12.51 9.40
CA ALA A 174 2.13 12.18 9.99
C ALA A 174 0.96 13.08 9.51
N LEU A 175 1.20 14.38 9.38
CA LEU A 175 0.19 15.35 8.93
C LEU A 175 -0.23 15.11 7.48
N HIS A 176 0.70 14.70 6.61
CA HIS A 176 0.40 14.43 5.20
C HIS A 176 -0.61 13.30 5.03
N TYR A 177 -0.58 12.28 5.90
CA TYR A 177 -1.67 11.29 5.96
C TYR A 177 -2.95 12.01 6.28
N TYR A 178 -3.12 12.65 7.45
CA TYR A 178 -4.36 13.38 7.76
C TYR A 178 -4.88 14.29 6.62
N PHE A 179 -4.02 15.02 5.91
CA PHE A 179 -4.44 15.86 4.78
C PHE A 179 -4.83 15.08 3.52
N THR A 180 -4.22 13.93 3.24
CA THR A 180 -4.59 13.00 2.14
C THR A 180 -5.63 11.95 2.58
N ALA A 181 -5.87 11.87 3.88
CA ALA A 181 -6.62 10.84 4.58
C ALA A 181 -8.03 11.26 4.94
N SER A 182 -8.49 12.38 4.41
CA SER A 182 -9.71 12.93 4.92
C SER A 182 -10.33 13.83 3.90
N ASP A 183 -11.65 13.87 3.91
CA ASP A 183 -12.45 14.95 3.33
C ASP A 183 -12.27 16.27 4.11
N PHE A 184 -11.06 16.52 4.62
CA PHE A 184 -10.69 17.69 5.38
C PHE A 184 -10.50 18.86 4.42
N VAL A 185 -11.52 19.71 4.34
CA VAL A 185 -11.40 21.00 3.63
C VAL A 185 -11.15 22.08 4.67
N PHE A 186 -10.09 22.85 4.50
CA PHE A 186 -9.88 24.07 5.30
C PHE A 186 -10.55 25.26 4.62
N SER A 187 -11.09 26.21 5.40
CA SER A 187 -11.43 27.53 4.90
C SER A 187 -10.19 28.26 4.41
N GLU A 188 -10.34 29.21 3.48
CA GLU A 188 -9.21 30.00 2.96
C GLU A 188 -8.41 30.71 4.06
N ASP A 189 -9.08 31.07 5.15
CA ASP A 189 -8.46 31.70 6.33
C ASP A 189 -7.96 30.69 7.39
N GLY A 190 -8.10 29.39 7.13
CA GLY A 190 -7.65 28.28 7.99
C GLY A 190 -8.41 28.11 9.31
N ARG A 191 -9.51 28.85 9.51
CA ARG A 191 -10.26 28.88 10.78
C ARG A 191 -11.30 27.77 10.89
N ILE A 192 -11.71 27.19 9.78
CA ILE A 192 -12.72 26.13 9.73
C ILE A 192 -12.12 24.92 9.04
N LEU A 193 -12.32 23.76 9.64
CA LEU A 193 -12.02 22.46 9.08
C LEU A 193 -13.34 21.70 8.87
N TRP A 194 -13.74 21.50 7.61
CA TRP A 194 -14.85 20.63 7.26
C TRP A 194 -14.39 19.19 7.11
N TYR A 195 -15.20 18.22 7.52
CA TYR A 195 -14.89 16.80 7.42
C TYR A 195 -16.12 15.93 7.35
N ASN A 196 -16.04 14.78 6.69
CA ASN A 196 -17.08 13.77 6.76
C ASN A 196 -16.78 12.81 7.92
N ASP A 197 -17.79 12.46 8.71
CA ASP A 197 -17.67 11.37 9.69
C ASP A 197 -17.77 9.99 9.01
N GLU A 198 -17.62 8.92 9.79
CA GLU A 198 -17.72 7.53 9.31
C GLU A 198 -19.10 7.20 8.68
N GLY A 199 -20.12 8.03 8.92
CA GLY A 199 -21.46 7.94 8.32
C GLY A 199 -21.66 8.81 7.08
N GLY A 200 -20.63 9.55 6.65
CA GLY A 200 -20.68 10.47 5.51
C GLY A 200 -21.36 11.81 5.83
N ALA A 201 -21.62 12.13 7.10
CA ALA A 201 -22.18 13.42 7.47
C ALA A 201 -21.08 14.49 7.53
N LEU A 202 -21.33 15.60 6.85
CA LEU A 202 -20.44 16.75 6.85
C LEU A 202 -20.51 17.48 8.20
N ASN A 203 -19.37 17.59 8.85
CA ASN A 203 -19.14 18.29 10.11
C ASN A 203 -18.15 19.44 9.89
N ALA A 204 -18.19 20.46 10.75
CA ALA A 204 -17.21 21.54 10.74
C ALA A 204 -16.65 21.80 12.15
N LEU A 205 -15.32 21.93 12.22
CA LEU A 205 -14.57 22.25 13.42
C LEU A 205 -13.96 23.65 13.29
N ASN A 206 -14.19 24.49 14.29
CA ASN A 206 -13.44 25.73 14.45
C ASN A 206 -12.05 25.41 15.00
N THR A 207 -11.01 25.72 14.22
CA THR A 207 -9.62 25.38 14.56
C THR A 207 -9.04 26.27 15.65
N GLN A 208 -9.70 27.38 15.98
CA GLN A 208 -9.21 28.33 16.99
C GLN A 208 -9.59 27.95 18.41
N ASP A 209 -10.78 27.38 18.61
CA ASP A 209 -11.34 27.08 19.93
C ASP A 209 -11.84 25.64 20.09
N GLY A 210 -11.77 24.83 19.02
CA GLY A 210 -12.20 23.44 19.03
C GLY A 210 -13.72 23.25 19.07
N SER A 211 -14.50 24.32 18.84
CA SER A 211 -15.97 24.21 18.79
C SER A 211 -16.45 23.55 17.50
N PHE A 212 -17.49 22.71 17.62
CA PHE A 212 -18.17 22.12 16.47
C PHE A 212 -19.31 23.04 16.02
N SER A 213 -19.41 23.26 14.71
CA SER A 213 -20.46 24.09 14.12
C SER A 213 -21.11 23.39 12.93
N VAL A 214 -22.41 23.60 12.72
CA VAL A 214 -23.14 23.15 11.52
C VAL A 214 -23.04 24.28 10.50
N ILE A 215 -21.87 24.45 9.89
CA ILE A 215 -21.70 25.43 8.80
C ILE A 215 -21.63 24.66 7.49
N THR A 216 -22.58 24.93 6.61
CA THR A 216 -22.62 24.43 5.23
C THR A 216 -21.32 24.78 4.51
N LYS A 217 -20.73 23.79 3.81
CA LYS A 217 -19.61 24.00 2.86
C LYS A 217 -19.99 25.18 1.94
N PRO A 218 -19.08 26.13 1.65
CA PRO A 218 -19.31 27.05 0.54
C PRO A 218 -19.62 26.23 -0.71
N GLU A 219 -20.55 26.68 -1.55
CA GLU A 219 -20.72 26.08 -2.87
C GLU A 219 -19.34 25.99 -3.53
N GLU A 220 -19.05 24.83 -4.14
CA GLU A 220 -17.81 24.67 -4.90
C GLU A 220 -17.64 25.90 -5.80
N PRO A 221 -16.46 26.55 -5.83
CA PRO A 221 -16.25 27.59 -6.81
C PRO A 221 -16.63 26.98 -8.17
N GLU A 222 -17.51 27.67 -8.90
CA GLU A 222 -17.96 27.23 -10.22
C GLU A 222 -16.74 26.70 -10.95
N ARG A 223 -16.77 25.40 -11.33
CA ARG A 223 -15.70 24.84 -12.16
C ARG A 223 -15.48 25.83 -13.28
N GLU A 224 -14.28 26.38 -13.39
CA GLU A 224 -13.89 27.14 -14.56
C GLU A 224 -14.13 26.22 -15.76
N THR A 225 -15.25 26.46 -16.44
CA THR A 225 -15.54 25.87 -17.72
C THR A 225 -14.69 26.66 -18.69
N TYR A 226 -13.47 26.17 -18.88
CA TYR A 226 -12.66 26.60 -20.01
C TYR A 226 -13.52 26.37 -21.26
N PRO A 227 -13.71 27.39 -22.12
CA PRO A 227 -14.46 27.18 -23.35
C PRO A 227 -13.81 26.01 -24.09
N GLU A 228 -14.63 25.02 -24.46
CA GLU A 228 -14.23 24.02 -25.44
C GLU A 228 -13.76 24.80 -26.67
N ASN A 229 -12.45 24.82 -26.88
CA ASN A 229 -11.91 25.29 -28.13
C ASN A 229 -12.46 24.37 -29.21
N ASP A 230 -13.48 24.86 -29.92
CA ASP A 230 -13.78 24.51 -31.29
C ASP A 230 -12.44 24.35 -32.02
N ASN A 231 -12.22 23.14 -32.56
CA ASN A 231 -11.07 22.70 -33.36
C ASN A 231 -9.96 21.95 -32.60
N MET A 232 -10.22 20.69 -32.25
CA MET A 232 -9.27 19.62 -32.58
C MET A 232 -9.97 18.28 -32.80
N LYS A 233 -10.15 17.91 -34.07
CA LYS A 233 -10.35 16.51 -34.48
C LYS A 233 -9.07 15.75 -34.12
N VAL A 234 -9.08 15.03 -33.00
CA VAL A 234 -8.16 13.91 -32.80
C VAL A 234 -8.86 12.67 -33.36
N LEU A 235 -8.38 12.24 -34.52
CA LEU A 235 -8.76 10.99 -35.17
C LEU A 235 -8.27 9.84 -34.28
N ASN A 236 -9.16 8.92 -33.91
CA ASN A 236 -8.75 7.63 -33.38
C ASN A 236 -7.99 6.86 -34.45
N ILE A 237 -6.77 6.44 -34.12
CA ILE A 237 -6.15 5.22 -34.63
C ILE A 237 -5.66 4.43 -33.42
#